data_AF-A0A845L1B6-F1
#
_entry.id   AF-A0A845L1B6-F1
#
_cell.length_a   1.000
_cell.length_b   1.000
_cell.length_c   1.000
_cell.angle_alpha   90.00
_cell.angle_beta   90.00
_cell.angle_gamma   90.00
#
_symmetry.space_group_name_H-M   'P 1'
#
loop_
_entity.id
_entity.type
_entity.pdbx_description
1 polymer ?
#
loop_
_entity_poly.entity_id
_entity_poly.type
_entity_poly.pdbx_seq_one_letter_code
_entity_poly.pdbx_strand_id
1 'polypeptide(L)' 'MDPLIVTVLLFAVALPFLLAFVAYKRFTSPEQVAKRRYSKWEISFQELQHILKNLEVTKAVSME' A
#
# COMPACT_ATOMS: atom_id res chain seq x y z
N MET A 1 -19.78 21.34 25.68
CA MET A 1 -19.35 21.28 24.27
C MET A 1 -20.40 20.52 23.50
N ASP A 2 -20.80 21.03 22.34
CA ASP A 2 -21.83 20.40 21.52
C ASP A 2 -21.30 19.06 20.94
N PRO A 3 -22.03 17.93 21.09
CA PRO A 3 -21.58 16.64 20.58
C PRO A 3 -21.28 16.63 19.07
N LEU A 4 -21.93 17.53 18.31
CA LEU A 4 -21.64 17.76 16.90
C LEU A 4 -20.19 18.25 16.68
N ILE A 5 -19.70 19.15 17.52
CA ILE A 5 -18.34 19.72 17.42
C ILE A 5 -17.29 18.63 17.70
N VAL A 6 -17.53 17.79 18.70
CA VAL A 6 -16.64 16.67 19.05
C VAL A 6 -16.55 15.67 17.89
N THR A 7 -17.68 15.38 17.24
CA THR A 7 -17.74 14.45 16.11
C THR A 7 -16.97 14.98 14.90
N VAL A 8 -17.14 16.27 14.56
CA VAL A 8 -16.43 16.92 13.45
C VAL A 8 -14.91 16.90 13.68
N LEU A 9 -14.46 17.16 14.91
CA LEU A 9 -13.04 17.09 15.29
C LEU A 9 -12.48 15.67 15.13
N LEU A 10 -13.22 14.64 15.55
CA LEU A 10 -12.79 13.25 15.37
C LEU A 10 -12.65 12.88 13.90
N PHE A 11 -13.59 13.27 13.04
CA PHE A 11 -13.50 13.02 11.59
C PHE A 11 -12.34 13.77 10.95
N ALA A 12 -12.09 15.01 11.35
CA ALA A 12 -10.98 15.82 10.84
C ALA A 12 -9.61 15.19 11.13
N VAL A 13 -9.48 14.40 12.20
CA VAL A 13 -8.26 13.66 12.55
C VAL A 13 -8.26 12.26 11.94
N ALA A 14 -9.38 11.53 12.00
CA ALA A 14 -9.45 10.16 11.52
C ALA A 14 -9.27 10.04 10.00
N LEU A 15 -9.83 10.98 9.24
CA LEU A 15 -9.78 10.98 7.77
C LEU A 15 -8.35 11.08 7.20
N PRO A 16 -7.49 12.04 7.61
CA PRO A 16 -6.11 12.11 7.12
C PRO A 16 -5.28 10.90 7.53
N PHE A 17 -5.50 10.33 8.72
CA PHE A 17 -4.83 9.09 9.13
C PHE A 17 -5.21 7.90 8.24
N LEU A 18 -6.49 7.79 7.88
CA LEU A 18 -6.96 6.73 6.99
C LEU A 18 -6.37 6.86 5.59
N LEU A 19 -6.32 8.09 5.05
CA LEU A 19 -5.69 8.38 3.76
C LEU A 19 -4.18 8.08 3.80
N ALA A 20 -3.49 8.46 4.86
CA ALA A 20 -2.07 8.17 5.05
C ALA A 20 -1.81 6.66 5.14
N PHE A 21 -2.67 5.91 5.82
CA PHE A 21 -2.56 4.45 5.93
C PHE A 21 -2.76 3.75 4.58
N VAL A 22 -3.78 4.16 3.82
CA VAL A 22 -4.03 3.62 2.47
C VAL A 22 -2.87 3.98 1.53
N ALA A 23 -2.38 5.22 1.57
CA ALA A 23 -1.23 5.63 0.80
C ALA A 23 0.02 4.82 1.19
N TYR A 24 0.30 4.66 2.48
CA TYR A 24 1.41 3.86 2.98
C TYR A 24 1.32 2.42 2.47
N LYS A 25 0.19 1.75 2.62
CA LYS A 25 -0.06 0.39 2.09
C LYS A 25 0.16 0.31 0.58
N ARG A 26 -0.24 1.35 -0.16
CA ARG A 26 -0.09 1.40 -1.61
C ARG A 26 1.37 1.60 -2.03
N PHE A 27 2.10 2.54 -1.40
CA PHE A 27 3.50 2.83 -1.72
C PHE A 27 4.49 1.77 -1.20
N THR A 28 4.13 1.07 -0.13
CA THR A 28 4.90 -0.06 0.40
C THR A 28 4.46 -1.40 -0.18
N SER A 29 3.53 -1.41 -1.16
CA SER A 29 3.16 -2.66 -1.79
C SER A 29 4.39 -3.29 -2.44
N PRO A 30 4.64 -4.59 -2.23
CA PRO A 30 5.83 -5.26 -2.76
C PRO A 30 5.98 -5.10 -4.27
N GLU A 31 4.85 -5.01 -4.99
CA GLU A 31 4.78 -4.71 -6.41
C GLU A 31 5.34 -3.32 -6.74
N GLN A 32 4.92 -2.27 -6.02
CA GLN A 32 5.42 -0.91 -6.27
C GLN A 32 6.89 -0.76 -5.89
N VAL A 33 7.31 -1.44 -4.82
CA VAL A 33 8.72 -1.49 -4.42
C VAL A 33 9.55 -2.17 -5.52
N ALA A 34 9.13 -3.32 -6.04
CA ALA A 34 9.83 -4.02 -7.11
C ALA A 34 9.92 -3.18 -8.40
N LYS A 35 8.81 -2.55 -8.83
CA LYS A 35 8.80 -1.65 -10.00
C LYS A 35 9.73 -0.45 -9.80
N ARG A 36 9.77 0.13 -8.60
CA ARG A 36 10.70 1.22 -8.27
C ARG A 36 12.16 0.75 -8.34
N ARG A 37 12.49 -0.42 -7.79
CA ARG A 37 13.86 -0.97 -7.85
C ARG A 37 14.30 -1.26 -9.29
N TYR A 38 13.39 -1.76 -10.13
CA TYR A 38 13.64 -1.93 -11.56
C TYR A 38 13.92 -0.59 -12.26
N SER A 39 13.14 0.46 -11.98
CA SER A 39 13.38 1.80 -12.55
C SER A 39 14.71 2.44 -12.14
N LYS A 40 15.28 1.99 -11.02
CA LYS A 40 16.60 2.39 -10.53
C LYS A 40 17.74 1.50 -11.03
N TRP A 41 17.44 0.52 -11.89
CA TRP A 41 18.40 -0.48 -12.38
C TRP A 41 19.03 -1.33 -11.26
N GLU A 42 18.38 -1.43 -10.09
CA GLU A 42 18.86 -2.24 -8.96
C GLU A 42 18.56 -3.74 -9.15
N ILE A 43 17.58 -4.07 -10.01
CA ILE A 43 17.17 -5.44 -10.33
C ILE A 43 16.95 -5.58 -11.83
N SER A 44 17.14 -6.78 -12.35
CA SER A 44 16.88 -7.14 -13.75
C SER A 44 15.38 -7.29 -14.05
N PHE A 45 15.03 -7.27 -15.33
CA PHE A 45 13.65 -7.51 -15.78
C PHE A 45 13.15 -8.92 -15.40
N GLN A 46 14.03 -9.93 -15.42
CA GLN A 46 13.69 -11.30 -15.01
C GLN A 46 13.36 -11.37 -13.51
N GLU A 47 14.14 -10.71 -12.66
CA GLU A 47 13.86 -10.63 -11.22
C GLU A 47 12.55 -9.90 -10.94
N LEU A 48 12.25 -8.81 -11.66
CA LEU A 48 10.97 -8.12 -11.56
C LEU A 48 9.80 -9.08 -11.88
N GLN A 49 9.87 -9.83 -12.98
CA GLN A 49 8.81 -10.77 -13.35
C GLN A 49 8.65 -11.90 -12.32
N HIS A 50 9.75 -12.40 -11.77
CA HIS A 50 9.71 -13.44 -10.73
C HIS A 50 9.03 -12.93 -9.45
N ILE A 51 9.35 -11.71 -9.02
CA ILE A 51 8.72 -11.09 -7.85
C ILE A 51 7.21 -10.88 -8.08
N LEU A 52 6.82 -10.37 -9.26
CA LEU A 52 5.41 -10.15 -9.60
C LEU A 52 4.61 -11.47 -9.61
N LYS A 53 5.17 -12.52 -10.21
CA LYS A 53 4.55 -13.84 -10.27
C LYS A 53 4.37 -14.46 -8.88
N ASN A 54 5.36 -14.33 -7.99
CA ASN A 54 5.27 -14.87 -6.63
C ASN A 54 4.25 -14.12 -5.76
N LEU A 55 4.11 -12.81 -5.97
CA LEU A 55 3.10 -12.01 -5.29
C LEU A 55 1.67 -12.39 -5.72
N GLU A 56 1.48 -12.70 -7.00
CA GLU A 56 0.22 -13.19 -7.54
C GLU A 56 -0.17 -14.56 -6.94
N VAL A 57 0.79 -15.49 -6.87
CA VAL A 57 0.60 -16.80 -6.23
C VAL A 57 0.29 -16.65 -4.73
N THR A 58 1.04 -15.82 -4.01
CA THR A 58 0.81 -15.59 -2.57
C THR A 58 -0.58 -15.00 -2.31
N LYS A 59 -1.03 -14.11 -3.19
CA LYS A 59 -2.37 -13.52 -3.11
C LYS A 59 -3.48 -14.54 -3.41
N ALA A 60 -3.25 -15.46 -4.35
CA ALA A 60 -4.18 -16.55 -4.65
C ALA A 60 -4.30 -17.54 -3.48
N VAL A 61 -3.17 -17.91 -2.86
CA VAL A 61 -3.13 -18.82 -1.69
C VAL A 61 -3.76 -18.20 -0.44
N SER A 62 -3.68 -16.88 -0.27
CA SER A 62 -4.30 -16.18 0.87
C SER A 62 -5.83 -16.07 0.78
N MET A 63 -6.44 -16.45 -0.35
CA MET A 63 -7.89 -16.38 -0.58
C MET A 63 -8.60 -17.74 -0.51
N GLU A 64 -7.85 -18.83 -0.29
CA GLU A 64 -8.35 -20.16 0.08
C GLU A 64 -8.33 -20.35 1.61
#